data_AF-I6PZU0-F1
#
_entry.id   AF-I6PZU0-F1
#
_cell.length_a   1.000
_cell.length_b   1.000
_cell.length_c   1.000
_cell.angle_alpha   90.00
_cell.angle_beta   90.00
_cell.angle_gamma   90.00
#
_symmetry.space_group_name_H-M   'P 1'
#
loop_
_entity.id
_entity.type
_entity.pdbx_description
1 polymer ?
#
loop_
_entity_poly.entity_id
_entity_poly.type
_entity_poly.pdbx_seq_one_letter_code
_entity_poly.pdbx_strand_id
1 'polypeptide(L)'
;NTSANSADESVKGPNLTEISKKITESNAVVLAVKEVETLLASIDEVAKKAIGNLIAQNGLNAGANQNGSLLAGAYVISTLIAEKLDGLKNSEELKEKIEDAKKCNKAFTDKLKSSHAELGIANGAATDANAKAAILKTNGTKDKGAQELEKLFESVKNLSKAAQETLNNSVKE
;
A
#
# COMPACT_ATOMS: atom_id res chain seq x y z
N ASN A 1 35.32 55.00 -16.19
CA ASN A 1 34.14 54.57 -15.41
C ASN A 1 32.97 54.47 -16.36
N THR A 2 32.48 53.30 -16.73
CA THR A 2 32.03 52.19 -15.88
C THR A 2 32.25 50.84 -16.56
N SER A 3 33.02 49.96 -15.94
CA SER A 3 33.12 48.54 -16.31
C SER A 3 31.83 47.86 -15.86
N ALA A 4 30.93 47.58 -16.80
CA ALA A 4 29.78 46.72 -16.57
C ALA A 4 30.29 45.28 -16.49
N ASN A 5 30.55 44.82 -15.27
CA ASN A 5 30.76 43.41 -14.98
C ASN A 5 29.39 42.72 -15.07
N SER A 6 28.91 42.44 -16.29
CA SER A 6 27.82 41.49 -16.50
C SER A 6 28.39 40.11 -16.23
N ALA A 7 28.44 39.73 -14.95
CA ALA A 7 28.64 38.35 -14.58
C ALA A 7 27.57 37.53 -15.29
N ASP A 8 28.04 36.72 -16.24
CA ASP A 8 27.25 35.79 -17.03
C ASP A 8 26.39 34.94 -16.08
N GLU A 9 25.08 35.17 -16.07
CA GLU A 9 24.12 34.40 -15.25
C GLU A 9 24.16 32.89 -15.57
N SER A 10 24.82 32.51 -16.67
CA SER A 10 25.09 31.14 -17.12
C SER A 10 26.05 30.35 -16.21
N VAL A 11 26.72 30.97 -15.22
CA VAL A 11 27.71 30.32 -14.33
C VAL A 11 27.20 30.11 -12.90
N LYS A 12 25.90 30.24 -12.63
CA LYS A 12 25.35 29.82 -11.33
C LYS A 12 25.31 28.29 -11.27
N GLY A 13 26.17 27.71 -10.41
CA GLY A 13 26.11 26.28 -10.06
C GLY A 13 24.74 25.86 -9.51
N PRO A 14 24.54 24.56 -9.20
CA PRO A 14 23.24 24.01 -8.82
C PRO A 14 22.57 24.80 -7.69
N ASN A 15 21.26 25.06 -7.83
CA ASN A 15 20.49 25.79 -6.83
C ASN A 15 20.20 24.90 -5.61
N LEU A 16 21.13 24.89 -4.64
CA LEU A 16 21.07 24.01 -3.47
C LEU A 16 19.81 24.19 -2.62
N THR A 17 19.25 25.40 -2.56
CA THR A 17 18.00 25.67 -1.83
C THR A 17 16.82 24.96 -2.48
N GLU A 18 16.77 24.94 -3.82
CA GLU A 18 15.72 24.27 -4.57
C GLU A 18 15.88 22.74 -4.52
N ILE A 19 17.11 22.25 -4.69
CA ILE A 19 17.43 20.81 -4.64
C ILE A 19 17.10 20.23 -3.26
N SER A 20 17.51 20.89 -2.17
CA SER A 20 17.21 20.43 -0.81
C SER A 20 15.71 20.39 -0.52
N LYS A 21 14.93 21.33 -1.07
CA LYS A 21 13.47 21.30 -1.01
C LYS A 21 12.89 20.11 -1.78
N LYS A 22 13.32 19.87 -3.03
CA LYS A 22 12.88 18.71 -3.83
C LYS A 22 13.17 17.39 -3.13
N ILE A 23 14.37 17.22 -2.58
CA ILE A 23 14.75 16.03 -1.80
C ILE A 23 13.81 15.84 -0.62
N THR A 24 13.54 16.90 0.14
CA THR A 24 12.67 16.83 1.32
C THR A 24 11.24 16.42 0.94
N GLU A 25 10.70 16.99 -0.14
CA GLU A 25 9.35 16.69 -0.63
C GLU A 25 9.24 15.25 -1.16
N SER A 26 10.19 14.81 -2.00
CA SER A 26 10.25 13.45 -2.53
C SER A 26 10.42 12.41 -1.42
N ASN A 27 11.26 12.69 -0.41
CA ASN A 27 11.46 11.81 0.73
C ASN A 27 10.17 11.64 1.55
N ALA A 28 9.41 12.72 1.74
CA ALA A 28 8.12 12.62 2.42
C ALA A 28 7.13 11.71 1.68
N VAL A 29 7.12 11.73 0.34
CA VAL A 29 6.30 10.83 -0.47
C VAL A 29 6.77 9.37 -0.32
N VAL A 30 8.07 9.11 -0.39
CA VAL A 30 8.63 7.75 -0.19
C VAL A 30 8.23 7.17 1.17
N LEU A 31 8.30 7.96 2.25
CA LEU A 31 7.88 7.53 3.58
C LEU A 31 6.38 7.21 3.65
N ALA A 32 5.53 8.02 3.02
CA ALA A 32 4.09 7.79 2.99
C ALA A 32 3.72 6.54 2.18
N VAL A 33 4.37 6.30 1.03
CA VAL A 33 4.19 5.05 0.26
C VAL A 33 4.68 3.84 1.05
N LYS A 34 5.76 3.99 1.84
CA LYS A 34 6.26 2.92 2.69
C LYS A 34 5.26 2.50 3.76
N GLU A 35 4.54 3.46 4.33
CA GLU A 35 3.46 3.17 5.28
C GLU A 35 2.38 2.27 4.64
N VAL A 36 1.98 2.56 3.40
CA VAL A 36 1.01 1.73 2.65
C VAL A 36 1.55 0.32 2.39
N GLU A 37 2.82 0.18 1.99
CA GLU A 37 3.45 -1.14 1.83
C GLU A 37 3.42 -1.95 3.14
N THR A 38 3.70 -1.32 4.27
CA THR A 38 3.69 -1.97 5.57
C THR A 38 2.28 -2.40 5.99
N LEU A 39 1.26 -1.59 5.71
CA LEU A 39 -0.14 -1.99 5.94
C LEU A 39 -0.53 -3.20 5.09
N LEU A 40 -0.15 -3.24 3.81
CA LEU A 40 -0.36 -4.42 2.95
C LEU A 40 0.37 -5.65 3.48
N ALA A 41 1.63 -5.49 3.90
CA ALA A 41 2.40 -6.57 4.50
C ALA A 41 1.74 -7.11 5.77
N SER A 42 1.10 -6.27 6.57
CA SER A 42 0.37 -6.71 7.76
C SER A 42 -0.84 -7.61 7.41
N ILE A 43 -1.55 -7.33 6.32
CA ILE A 43 -2.62 -8.21 5.82
C ILE A 43 -2.04 -9.57 5.39
N ASP A 44 -0.93 -9.56 4.63
CA ASP A 44 -0.27 -10.79 4.15
C ASP A 44 0.25 -11.65 5.30
N GLU A 45 0.82 -11.03 6.34
CA GLU A 45 1.31 -11.71 7.53
C GLU A 45 0.17 -12.38 8.31
N VAL A 46 -0.92 -11.65 8.54
CA VAL A 46 -2.13 -12.19 9.19
C VAL A 46 -2.75 -13.32 8.35
N ALA A 47 -2.84 -13.15 7.03
CA ALA A 47 -3.34 -14.18 6.13
C ALA A 47 -2.52 -15.48 6.20
N LYS A 48 -1.19 -15.37 6.25
CA LYS A 48 -0.28 -16.51 6.31
C LYS A 48 -0.31 -17.23 7.65
N LYS A 49 -0.41 -16.49 8.76
CA LYS A 49 -0.18 -17.05 10.10
C LYS A 49 -1.45 -17.28 10.90
N ALA A 50 -2.48 -16.46 10.74
CA ALA A 50 -3.60 -16.44 11.68
C ALA A 50 -4.89 -17.10 11.14
N ILE A 51 -5.04 -17.29 9.82
CA ILE A 51 -6.20 -18.01 9.28
C ILE A 51 -6.27 -19.43 9.85
N GLY A 52 -7.44 -19.81 10.36
CA GLY A 52 -7.70 -21.13 10.93
C GLY A 52 -6.97 -21.40 12.25
N ASN A 53 -6.49 -20.34 12.93
CA ASN A 53 -5.77 -20.43 14.18
C ASN A 53 -6.41 -19.62 15.30
N LEU A 54 -6.12 -20.01 16.53
CA LEU A 54 -6.42 -19.30 17.77
C LEU A 54 -5.17 -19.17 18.63
N ILE A 55 -5.19 -18.26 19.61
CA ILE A 55 -4.13 -18.15 20.59
C ILE A 55 -4.34 -19.22 21.67
N ALA A 56 -3.31 -20.03 21.90
CA ALA A 56 -3.19 -21.02 22.96
C ALA A 56 -1.97 -20.70 23.84
N GLN A 57 -1.79 -21.47 24.92
CA GLN A 57 -0.71 -21.26 25.90
C GLN A 57 0.70 -21.16 25.25
N ASN A 58 0.94 -21.91 24.19
CA ASN A 58 2.25 -22.01 23.53
C ASN A 58 2.28 -21.34 22.14
N GLY A 59 1.42 -20.34 21.91
CA GLY A 59 1.33 -19.63 20.63
C GLY A 59 0.08 -19.99 19.84
N LEU A 60 0.19 -20.13 18.52
CA LEU A 60 -0.95 -20.43 17.66
C LEU A 60 -1.27 -21.93 17.66
N ASN A 61 -2.55 -22.27 17.77
CA ASN A 61 -3.07 -23.63 17.59
C ASN A 61 -4.28 -23.62 16.65
N ALA A 62 -4.66 -24.78 16.12
CA ALA A 62 -5.80 -24.90 15.22
C ALA A 62 -7.10 -24.38 15.86
N GLY A 63 -7.75 -23.46 15.15
CA GLY A 63 -9.03 -22.83 15.47
C GLY A 63 -9.83 -22.65 14.18
N ALA A 64 -10.10 -23.76 13.50
CA ALA A 64 -10.58 -23.76 12.12
C ALA A 64 -11.94 -23.09 11.96
N ASN A 65 -12.12 -22.44 10.80
CA ASN A 65 -13.40 -21.93 10.30
C ASN A 65 -14.08 -20.85 11.17
N GLN A 66 -13.29 -20.05 11.90
CA GLN A 66 -13.78 -18.92 12.69
C GLN A 66 -13.07 -17.61 12.33
N ASN A 67 -12.96 -17.31 11.04
CA ASN A 67 -12.11 -16.22 10.55
C ASN A 67 -12.83 -14.86 10.40
N GLY A 68 -14.11 -14.75 10.79
CA GLY A 68 -14.91 -13.55 10.51
C GLY A 68 -14.34 -12.25 11.10
N SER A 69 -13.89 -12.28 12.36
CA SER A 69 -13.28 -11.11 13.01
C SER A 69 -11.91 -10.76 12.41
N LEU A 70 -11.12 -11.77 12.04
CA LEU A 70 -9.85 -11.60 11.33
C LEU A 70 -10.05 -10.92 9.98
N LEU A 71 -11.07 -11.32 9.22
CA LEU A 71 -11.44 -10.72 7.94
C LEU A 71 -11.98 -9.29 8.10
N ALA A 72 -12.75 -9.02 9.15
CA ALA A 72 -13.16 -7.66 9.49
C ALA A 72 -11.94 -6.76 9.79
N GLY A 73 -10.93 -7.29 10.48
CA GLY A 73 -9.65 -6.60 10.69
C GLY A 73 -8.92 -6.30 9.38
N ALA A 74 -8.82 -7.26 8.47
CA ALA A 74 -8.24 -7.04 7.14
C ALA A 74 -9.01 -5.98 6.33
N TYR A 75 -10.33 -5.94 6.45
CA TYR A 75 -11.17 -4.91 5.82
C TYR A 75 -10.90 -3.51 6.41
N VAL A 76 -10.76 -3.37 7.73
CA VAL A 76 -10.38 -2.09 8.35
C VAL A 76 -9.00 -1.61 7.87
N ILE A 77 -8.05 -2.52 7.69
CA ILE A 77 -6.74 -2.17 7.14
C ILE A 77 -6.88 -1.72 5.66
N SER A 78 -7.76 -2.36 4.88
CA SER A 78 -7.99 -1.94 3.48
C SER A 78 -8.63 -0.56 3.36
N THR A 79 -9.52 -0.19 4.28
CA THR A 79 -10.07 1.17 4.35
C THR A 79 -9.01 2.18 4.79
N LEU A 80 -8.15 1.84 5.75
CA LEU A 80 -7.03 2.69 6.14
C LEU A 80 -6.04 2.89 4.99
N ILE A 81 -5.75 1.85 4.19
CA ILE A 81 -4.95 1.99 2.98
C ILE A 81 -5.58 2.99 2.00
N ALA A 82 -6.91 3.02 1.88
CA ALA A 82 -7.60 4.00 1.03
C ALA A 82 -7.30 5.43 1.49
N GLU A 83 -7.47 5.69 2.79
CA GLU A 83 -7.21 7.00 3.41
C GLU A 83 -5.75 7.43 3.20
N LYS A 84 -4.80 6.50 3.34
CA LYS A 84 -3.37 6.77 3.14
C LYS A 84 -3.03 7.08 1.68
N LEU A 85 -3.61 6.34 0.73
CA LEU A 85 -3.44 6.60 -0.70
C LEU A 85 -4.07 7.95 -1.11
N ASP A 86 -5.20 8.33 -0.52
CA ASP A 86 -5.84 9.63 -0.75
C ASP A 86 -5.03 10.79 -0.17
N GLY A 87 -4.31 10.56 0.93
CA GLY A 87 -3.41 11.53 1.55
C GLY A 87 -2.06 11.72 0.85
N LEU A 88 -1.74 10.91 -0.17
CA LEU A 88 -0.49 11.07 -0.91
C LEU A 88 -0.47 12.38 -1.69
N LYS A 89 0.64 13.12 -1.58
CA LYS A 89 0.87 14.31 -2.40
C LYS A 89 0.97 13.90 -3.87
N ASN A 90 0.13 14.49 -4.70
CA ASN A 90 0.21 14.30 -6.14
C ASN A 90 1.35 15.14 -6.72
N SER A 91 2.39 14.49 -7.23
CA SER A 91 3.25 15.06 -8.27
C SER A 91 2.76 14.60 -9.65
N GLU A 92 3.03 15.37 -10.69
CA GLU A 92 2.66 14.96 -12.07
C GLU A 92 3.26 13.60 -12.44
N GLU A 93 4.48 13.33 -11.98
CA GLU A 93 5.22 12.08 -12.23
C GLU A 93 4.60 10.84 -11.57
N LEU A 94 3.93 11.01 -10.41
CA LEU A 94 3.40 9.89 -9.62
C LEU A 94 1.89 9.73 -9.73
N LYS A 95 1.18 10.73 -10.27
CA LYS A 95 -0.28 10.79 -10.32
C LYS A 95 -0.91 9.52 -10.89
N GLU A 96 -0.42 9.03 -12.02
CA GLU A 96 -0.96 7.82 -12.65
C GLU A 96 -0.84 6.58 -11.74
N LYS A 97 0.31 6.41 -11.09
CA LYS A 97 0.58 5.27 -10.19
C LYS A 97 -0.21 5.36 -8.89
N ILE A 98 -0.42 6.56 -8.37
CA ILE A 98 -1.28 6.81 -7.21
C ILE A 98 -2.72 6.41 -7.55
N GLU A 99 -3.24 6.85 -8.69
CA GLU A 99 -4.61 6.54 -9.12
C GLU A 99 -4.81 5.05 -9.42
N ASP A 100 -3.83 4.37 -10.00
CA ASP A 100 -3.87 2.91 -10.17
C ASP A 100 -3.92 2.18 -8.81
N ALA A 101 -3.08 2.58 -7.85
CA ALA A 101 -3.08 2.00 -6.51
C ALA A 101 -4.43 2.21 -5.80
N LYS A 102 -5.01 3.41 -5.90
CA LYS A 102 -6.35 3.72 -5.38
C LYS A 102 -7.43 2.84 -6.01
N LYS A 103 -7.40 2.70 -7.34
CA LYS A 103 -8.34 1.84 -8.07
C LYS A 103 -8.23 0.38 -7.64
N CYS A 104 -7.01 -0.14 -7.50
CA CYS A 104 -6.78 -1.49 -6.99
C CYS A 104 -7.27 -1.66 -5.54
N ASN A 105 -7.03 -0.68 -4.67
CA ASN A 105 -7.48 -0.75 -3.27
C ASN A 105 -9.01 -0.71 -3.16
N LYS A 106 -9.64 0.13 -3.98
CA LYS A 106 -11.10 0.18 -4.10
C LYS A 106 -11.66 -1.16 -4.57
N ALA A 107 -11.05 -1.77 -5.61
CA ALA A 107 -11.47 -3.07 -6.10
C ALA A 107 -11.35 -4.16 -5.01
N PHE A 108 -10.25 -4.19 -4.26
CA PHE A 108 -10.06 -5.11 -3.14
C PHE A 108 -11.13 -4.91 -2.05
N THR A 109 -11.29 -3.69 -1.58
CA THR A 109 -12.25 -3.35 -0.52
C THR A 109 -13.71 -3.62 -0.96
N ASP A 110 -14.05 -3.33 -2.21
CA ASP A 110 -15.37 -3.63 -2.79
C ASP A 110 -15.60 -5.12 -2.94
N LYS A 111 -14.56 -5.89 -3.30
CA LYS A 111 -14.67 -7.34 -3.42
C LYS A 111 -14.97 -7.99 -2.08
N LEU A 112 -14.25 -7.61 -1.01
CA LEU A 112 -14.52 -8.07 0.35
C LEU A 112 -15.98 -7.79 0.78
N LYS A 113 -16.48 -6.57 0.51
CA LYS A 113 -17.89 -6.21 0.78
C LYS A 113 -18.85 -7.07 -0.04
N SER A 114 -18.62 -7.24 -1.34
CA SER A 114 -19.52 -8.01 -2.21
C SER A 114 -19.58 -9.49 -1.82
N SER A 115 -18.52 -10.01 -1.21
CA SER A 115 -18.43 -11.38 -0.69
C SER A 115 -18.91 -11.51 0.77
N HIS A 116 -19.60 -10.51 1.33
CA HIS A 116 -20.02 -10.51 2.74
C HIS A 116 -20.87 -11.73 3.13
N ALA A 117 -21.63 -12.32 2.21
CA ALA A 117 -22.43 -13.53 2.49
C ALA A 117 -21.55 -14.72 2.90
N GLU A 118 -20.29 -14.76 2.45
CA GLU A 118 -19.33 -15.83 2.71
C GLU A 118 -18.24 -15.43 3.72
N LEU A 119 -17.92 -14.13 3.80
CA LEU A 119 -16.86 -13.58 4.65
C LEU A 119 -17.38 -13.02 5.98
N GLY A 120 -18.63 -12.55 6.02
CA GLY A 120 -19.30 -11.95 7.17
C GLY A 120 -20.36 -12.87 7.77
N ILE A 121 -20.14 -14.19 7.75
CA ILE A 121 -21.08 -15.18 8.29
C ILE A 121 -21.25 -14.96 9.80
N ALA A 122 -22.47 -15.15 10.29
CA ALA A 122 -22.83 -15.05 11.70
C ALA A 122 -21.89 -15.89 12.60
N ASN A 123 -21.67 -15.40 13.82
CA ASN A 123 -20.77 -16.01 14.81
C ASN A 123 -19.32 -16.18 14.31
N GLY A 124 -18.92 -15.41 13.30
CA GLY A 124 -17.57 -15.44 12.75
C GLY A 124 -17.25 -16.68 11.92
N ALA A 125 -18.25 -17.47 11.51
CA ALA A 125 -18.08 -18.80 10.89
C ALA A 125 -17.55 -18.80 9.44
N ALA A 126 -16.80 -17.77 9.04
CA ALA A 126 -16.10 -17.74 7.77
C ALA A 126 -15.04 -18.85 7.73
N THR A 127 -15.15 -19.75 6.76
CA THR A 127 -14.27 -20.91 6.61
C THR A 127 -12.84 -20.51 6.29
N ASP A 128 -11.88 -21.39 6.57
CA ASP A 128 -10.47 -21.14 6.23
C ASP A 128 -10.30 -21.01 4.71
N ALA A 129 -11.07 -21.76 3.92
CA ALA A 129 -11.06 -21.68 2.47
C ALA A 129 -11.54 -20.31 1.98
N ASN A 130 -12.65 -19.79 2.53
CA ASN A 130 -13.18 -18.48 2.18
C ASN A 130 -12.22 -17.35 2.61
N ALA A 131 -11.63 -17.47 3.80
CA ALA A 131 -10.64 -16.51 4.29
C ALA A 131 -9.39 -16.48 3.39
N LYS A 132 -8.87 -17.65 3.00
CA LYS A 132 -7.73 -17.73 2.06
C LYS A 132 -8.08 -17.13 0.70
N ALA A 133 -9.28 -17.39 0.18
CA ALA A 133 -9.74 -16.81 -1.08
C ALA A 133 -9.93 -15.29 -1.04
N ALA A 134 -10.03 -14.71 0.15
CA ALA A 134 -10.18 -13.27 0.37
C ALA A 134 -8.84 -12.54 0.56
N ILE A 135 -7.90 -13.10 1.35
CA ILE A 135 -6.71 -12.34 1.78
C ILE A 135 -5.37 -13.08 1.62
N LEU A 136 -5.35 -14.34 1.19
CA LEU A 136 -4.10 -15.06 0.93
C LEU A 136 -3.77 -15.03 -0.57
N LYS A 137 -2.91 -14.11 -0.98
CA LYS A 137 -2.50 -13.92 -2.39
C LYS A 137 -1.85 -15.16 -3.04
N THR A 138 -1.35 -16.10 -2.26
CA THR A 138 -0.77 -17.36 -2.76
C THR A 138 -1.77 -18.51 -2.80
N ASN A 139 -3.04 -18.28 -2.42
CA ASN A 139 -4.07 -19.32 -2.47
C ASN A 139 -4.43 -19.69 -3.93
N GLY A 140 -4.80 -20.95 -4.17
CA GLY A 140 -5.22 -21.40 -5.50
C GLY A 140 -6.52 -20.74 -5.97
N THR A 141 -7.50 -20.65 -5.08
CA THR A 141 -8.77 -19.96 -5.32
C THR A 141 -8.70 -18.52 -4.80
N LYS A 142 -8.99 -17.52 -5.64
CA LYS A 142 -8.78 -16.09 -5.30
C LYS A 142 -10.01 -15.22 -5.57
N ASP A 143 -11.19 -15.82 -5.63
CA ASP A 143 -12.43 -15.24 -6.12
C ASP A 143 -13.18 -14.35 -5.12
N LYS A 144 -12.61 -14.09 -3.93
CA LYS A 144 -13.23 -13.30 -2.84
C LYS A 144 -12.40 -12.10 -2.38
N GLY A 145 -11.32 -11.77 -3.09
CA GLY A 145 -10.48 -10.62 -2.78
C GLY A 145 -8.99 -10.87 -2.96
N ALA A 146 -8.52 -12.13 -2.90
CA ALA A 146 -7.08 -12.40 -2.95
C ALA A 146 -6.47 -12.03 -4.31
N GLN A 147 -7.26 -12.05 -5.39
CA GLN A 147 -6.84 -11.59 -6.70
C GLN A 147 -6.69 -10.06 -6.75
N GLU A 148 -7.64 -9.32 -6.18
CA GLU A 148 -7.58 -7.87 -6.08
C GLU A 148 -6.45 -7.42 -5.13
N LEU A 149 -6.23 -8.15 -4.04
CA LEU A 149 -5.12 -7.91 -3.12
C LEU A 149 -3.76 -8.09 -3.81
N GLU A 150 -3.60 -9.13 -4.62
CA GLU A 150 -2.37 -9.34 -5.40
C GLU A 150 -2.11 -8.20 -6.39
N LYS A 151 -3.15 -7.73 -7.09
CA LYS A 151 -3.04 -6.56 -7.98
C LYS A 151 -2.67 -5.29 -7.21
N LEU A 152 -3.27 -5.08 -6.04
CA LEU A 152 -2.94 -3.96 -5.16
C LEU A 152 -1.49 -3.99 -4.69
N PHE A 153 -0.96 -5.17 -4.33
CA PHE A 153 0.45 -5.35 -3.99
C PHE A 153 1.38 -4.94 -5.13
N GLU A 154 1.09 -5.36 -6.37
CA GLU A 154 1.92 -5.00 -7.52
C GLU A 154 1.80 -3.51 -7.88
N SER A 155 0.60 -2.93 -7.80
CA SER A 155 0.38 -1.50 -8.04
C SER A 155 1.14 -0.62 -7.04
N VAL A 156 1.04 -0.93 -5.74
CA VAL A 156 1.78 -0.19 -4.69
C VAL A 156 3.29 -0.37 -4.82
N LYS A 157 3.77 -1.55 -5.22
CA LYS A 157 5.19 -1.79 -5.52
C LYS A 157 5.69 -0.94 -6.68
N ASN A 158 4.88 -0.75 -7.72
CA ASN A 158 5.22 0.12 -8.85
C ASN A 158 5.23 1.60 -8.43
N LEU A 159 4.27 2.01 -7.61
CA LEU A 159 4.25 3.35 -7.00
C LEU A 159 5.51 3.60 -6.14
N SER A 160 5.89 2.63 -5.30
CA SER A 160 7.08 2.69 -4.45
C SER A 160 8.37 2.84 -5.25
N LYS A 161 8.52 2.07 -6.33
CA LYS A 161 9.67 2.21 -7.24
C LYS A 161 9.75 3.60 -7.84
N ALA A 162 8.64 4.13 -8.35
CA ALA A 162 8.62 5.46 -8.95
C ALA A 162 8.91 6.57 -7.92
N ALA A 163 8.37 6.48 -6.71
CA ALA A 163 8.67 7.43 -5.65
C ALA A 163 10.16 7.42 -5.29
N GLN A 164 10.78 6.23 -5.25
CA GLN A 164 12.23 6.10 -5.04
C GLN A 164 13.05 6.68 -6.21
N GLU A 165 12.61 6.49 -7.45
CA GLU A 165 13.24 7.08 -8.64
C GLU A 165 13.20 8.61 -8.60
N THR A 166 12.05 9.22 -8.29
CA THR A 166 11.93 10.69 -8.15
C THR A 166 12.86 11.22 -7.05
N LEU A 167 12.96 10.54 -5.89
CA LEU A 167 13.90 10.90 -4.83
C LEU A 167 15.36 10.77 -5.30
N ASN A 168 15.71 9.66 -5.93
CA ASN A 168 17.07 9.43 -6.43
C ASN A 168 17.49 10.45 -7.48
N ASN A 169 16.56 10.90 -8.34
CA ASN A 169 16.81 11.97 -9.29
C ASN A 169 17.09 13.29 -8.57
N SER A 170 16.27 13.63 -7.57
CA SER A 170 16.47 14.86 -6.77
C SER A 170 17.82 14.87 -6.04
N VAL A 171 18.36 13.71 -5.65
CA VAL A 171 19.66 13.58 -4.97
C VAL A 171 20.84 13.68 -5.95
N LYS A 172 20.64 13.36 -7.23
CA LYS A 172 21.69 13.41 -8.27
C LYS A 172 21.86 14.78 -8.91
N GLU A 173 20.82 15.62 -8.88
CA GLU A 173 20.86 17.04 -9.29
C GLU A 173 21.93 17.82 -8.49
#